data_AF-A0A258MCX2-F1
#
_entry.id   AF-A0A258MCX2-F1
#
_cell.length_a   1.000
_cell.length_b   1.000
_cell.length_c   1.000
_cell.angle_alpha   90.00
_cell.angle_beta   90.00
_cell.angle_gamma   90.00
#
_symmetry.space_group_name_H-M   'P 1'
#
loop_
_entity.id
_entity.type
_entity.pdbx_description
1 polymer ?
#
loop_
_entity_poly.entity_id
_entity_poly.type
_entity_poly.pdbx_seq_one_letter_code
_entity_poly.pdbx_strand_id
1 'polypeptide(L)'
;MQSISNRIIHRAEFIAEQVPDDANLVTTDVQMNPPRYLFLGIYDSVNRRKKNIPNDYVVSLSGPNVGEFGGYLTYKSMQGYDRVAAYNFNISRYIQGVASRRDTAFSMILTAPVNDSMYYTSPYPNQTIQQEYYLSPTFSNEISNGRVRLGGGTHSRFRMRLRIVYSKI
;
A
#
# COMPACT_ATOMS: atom_id res chain seq x y z
N MET A 1 -14.24 -5.77 10.87
CA MET A 1 -13.60 -4.60 11.53
C MET A 1 -14.47 -4.00 12.65
N GLN A 2 -15.36 -4.75 13.30
CA GLN A 2 -16.15 -4.25 14.45
C GLN A 2 -15.28 -3.90 15.68
N SER A 3 -14.03 -4.36 15.76
CA SER A 3 -13.13 -4.13 16.89
C SER A 3 -12.52 -2.73 17.01
N ILE A 4 -12.63 -1.88 15.97
CA ILE A 4 -11.98 -0.54 15.94
C ILE A 4 -12.96 0.64 16.05
N SER A 5 -14.25 0.41 16.32
CA SER A 5 -15.22 1.50 16.48
C SER A 5 -14.93 2.35 17.72
N ASN A 6 -15.18 3.67 17.63
CA ASN A 6 -14.98 4.65 18.70
C ASN A 6 -13.54 4.67 19.22
N ARG A 7 -12.59 4.85 18.29
CA ARG A 7 -11.16 4.95 18.55
C ARG A 7 -10.57 6.19 17.87
N ILE A 8 -9.59 6.80 18.53
CA ILE A 8 -8.72 7.82 17.94
C ILE A 8 -7.48 7.11 17.41
N ILE A 9 -7.25 7.19 16.10
CA ILE A 9 -6.14 6.55 15.41
C ILE A 9 -4.95 7.51 15.39
N HIS A 10 -3.86 7.12 16.03
CA HIS A 10 -2.59 7.87 16.01
C HIS A 10 -1.71 7.47 14.83
N ARG A 11 -1.76 6.18 14.47
CA ARG A 11 -1.01 5.62 13.35
C ARG A 11 -1.69 4.35 12.86
N ALA A 12 -1.90 4.22 11.56
CA ALA A 12 -2.20 2.94 10.92
C ALA A 12 -1.22 2.70 9.77
N GLU A 13 -0.50 1.58 9.84
CA GLU A 13 0.51 1.19 8.86
C GLU A 13 0.19 -0.16 8.27
N PHE A 14 0.01 -0.22 6.95
CA PHE A 14 0.02 -1.47 6.22
C PHE A 14 1.45 -1.79 5.81
N ILE A 15 1.92 -2.97 6.17
CA ILE A 15 3.31 -3.38 5.99
C ILE A 15 3.30 -4.69 5.21
N ALA A 16 4.05 -4.71 4.10
CA ALA A 16 4.23 -5.87 3.26
C ALA A 16 5.72 -6.20 3.14
N GLU A 17 6.06 -7.46 3.37
CA GLU A 17 7.43 -7.96 3.39
C GLU A 17 7.62 -8.99 2.28
N GLN A 18 8.76 -8.96 1.61
CA GLN A 18 9.16 -9.99 0.66
C GLN A 18 9.33 -11.32 1.38
N VAL A 19 8.92 -12.40 0.73
CA VAL A 19 9.34 -13.77 1.03
C VAL A 19 10.54 -14.07 0.14
N PRO A 20 11.77 -14.05 0.66
CA PRO A 20 12.98 -14.36 -0.09
C PRO A 20 12.88 -15.74 -0.75
N ASP A 21 13.51 -15.91 -1.91
CA ASP A 21 13.62 -17.22 -2.54
C ASP A 21 14.80 -18.03 -1.98
N ASP A 22 14.56 -18.71 -0.86
CA ASP A 22 15.55 -19.57 -0.18
C ASP A 22 16.11 -20.68 -1.07
N ALA A 23 15.32 -21.15 -2.04
CA ALA A 23 15.67 -22.29 -2.89
C ALA A 23 16.62 -21.90 -4.02
N ASN A 24 16.68 -20.60 -4.38
CA ASN A 24 17.43 -20.13 -5.53
C ASN A 24 18.08 -18.76 -5.26
N LEU A 25 19.07 -18.74 -4.36
CA LEU A 25 19.83 -17.55 -3.97
C LEU A 25 20.56 -16.84 -5.13
N VAL A 26 20.62 -17.43 -6.33
CA VAL A 26 21.45 -16.97 -7.46
C VAL A 26 20.62 -16.56 -8.70
N THR A 27 19.33 -16.86 -8.80
CA THR A 27 18.65 -16.82 -10.12
C THR A 27 17.58 -15.75 -10.29
N THR A 28 16.69 -15.49 -9.32
CA THR A 28 15.55 -14.56 -9.57
C THR A 28 15.64 -13.27 -8.78
N ASP A 29 15.83 -13.32 -7.46
CA ASP A 29 15.88 -12.10 -6.63
C ASP A 29 17.18 -11.28 -6.86
N VAL A 30 18.23 -11.92 -7.40
CA VAL A 30 19.49 -11.26 -7.79
C VAL A 30 19.40 -10.63 -9.19
N GLN A 31 18.60 -11.21 -10.09
CA GLN A 31 18.48 -10.76 -11.49
C GLN A 31 17.29 -9.82 -11.71
N MET A 32 16.23 -9.97 -10.91
CA MET A 32 15.02 -9.16 -10.93
C MET A 32 14.91 -8.37 -9.64
N ASN A 33 15.42 -7.14 -9.65
CA ASN A 33 15.28 -6.23 -8.52
C ASN A 33 13.80 -6.02 -8.18
N PRO A 34 13.44 -6.01 -6.88
CA PRO A 34 12.07 -5.75 -6.48
C PRO A 34 11.62 -4.35 -6.96
N PRO A 35 10.33 -4.16 -7.31
CA PRO A 35 9.81 -2.86 -7.74
C PRO A 35 10.18 -1.76 -6.75
N ARG A 36 10.64 -0.61 -7.24
CA ARG A 36 10.98 0.53 -6.36
C ARG A 36 9.76 1.12 -5.66
N TYR A 37 8.57 0.85 -6.18
CA TYR A 37 7.31 1.32 -5.64
C TYR A 37 6.20 0.28 -5.81
N LEU A 38 5.40 0.08 -4.77
CA LEU A 38 4.11 -0.60 -4.85
C LEU A 38 3.01 0.41 -4.57
N PHE A 39 1.92 0.33 -5.34
CA PHE A 39 0.73 1.11 -5.10
C PHE A 39 -0.28 0.30 -4.28
N LEU A 40 -0.64 0.82 -3.11
CA LEU A 40 -1.77 0.33 -2.33
C LEU A 40 -3.01 1.15 -2.67
N GLY A 41 -4.08 0.47 -3.07
CA GLY A 41 -5.36 1.08 -3.39
C GLY A 41 -6.54 0.26 -2.89
N ILE A 42 -7.73 0.69 -3.26
CA ILE A 42 -8.99 -0.05 -3.06
C ILE A 42 -9.41 -0.69 -4.37
N TYR A 43 -9.97 -1.90 -4.27
CA TYR A 43 -10.72 -2.50 -5.36
C TYR A 43 -12.22 -2.23 -5.16
N ASP A 44 -12.80 -1.43 -6.06
CA ASP A 44 -14.25 -1.25 -6.16
C ASP A 44 -14.82 -2.41 -6.97
N SER A 45 -15.42 -3.38 -6.27
CA SER A 45 -16.01 -4.57 -6.88
C SER A 45 -17.26 -4.28 -7.70
N VAL A 46 -17.96 -3.17 -7.43
CA VAL A 46 -19.18 -2.78 -8.15
C VAL A 46 -18.82 -2.29 -9.54
N ASN A 47 -17.85 -1.37 -9.62
CA ASN A 47 -17.41 -0.78 -10.88
C ASN A 47 -16.22 -1.51 -11.52
N ARG A 48 -15.68 -2.54 -10.85
CA ARG A 48 -14.50 -3.33 -11.24
C ARG A 48 -13.26 -2.47 -11.51
N ARG A 49 -13.02 -1.48 -10.65
CA ARG A 49 -11.96 -0.47 -10.85
C ARG A 49 -11.11 -0.31 -9.60
N LYS A 50 -9.85 0.04 -9.82
CA LYS A 50 -8.90 0.41 -8.76
C LYS A 50 -9.07 1.88 -8.40
N LYS A 51 -9.04 2.18 -7.10
CA LYS A 51 -9.17 3.52 -6.54
C LYS A 51 -8.03 3.84 -5.58
N ASN A 52 -7.81 5.12 -5.34
CA ASN A 52 -6.91 5.58 -4.28
C ASN A 52 -7.41 5.14 -2.89
N ILE A 53 -6.50 4.96 -1.93
CA ILE A 53 -6.90 4.88 -0.52
C ILE A 53 -7.52 6.23 -0.13
N PRO A 54 -8.80 6.26 0.32
CA PRO A 54 -9.50 7.49 0.64
C PRO A 54 -8.74 8.27 1.71
N ASN A 55 -8.59 9.57 1.50
CA ASN A 55 -7.95 10.53 2.41
C ASN A 55 -6.44 10.38 2.61
N ASP A 56 -5.83 9.21 2.41
CA ASP A 56 -4.38 9.02 2.61
C ASP A 56 -3.55 9.18 1.33
N TYR A 57 -4.04 8.67 0.19
CA TYR A 57 -3.38 8.89 -1.11
C TYR A 57 -3.98 10.13 -1.77
N VAL A 58 -3.19 11.20 -1.84
CA VAL A 58 -3.56 12.55 -2.29
C VAL A 58 -2.71 12.93 -3.48
N VAL A 59 -3.35 13.51 -4.50
CA VAL A 59 -2.68 14.05 -5.69
C VAL A 59 -2.77 15.56 -5.67
N SER A 60 -1.65 16.23 -5.86
CA SER A 60 -1.55 17.69 -6.02
C SER A 60 -0.92 18.06 -7.37
N LEU A 61 -0.74 19.36 -7.61
CA LEU A 61 -0.05 19.85 -8.81
C LEU A 61 1.39 19.33 -8.93
N SER A 62 2.03 18.99 -7.81
CA SER A 62 3.39 18.43 -7.78
C SER A 62 3.43 16.89 -7.89
N GLY A 63 2.28 16.25 -8.09
CA GLY A 63 2.16 14.79 -8.11
C GLY A 63 1.57 14.20 -6.82
N PRO A 64 1.63 12.87 -6.67
CA PRO A 64 1.07 12.17 -5.53
C PRO A 64 1.94 12.36 -4.27
N ASN A 65 1.32 12.30 -3.09
CA ASN A 65 2.00 12.41 -1.79
C ASN A 65 2.74 11.12 -1.38
N VAL A 66 3.40 10.48 -2.32
CA VAL A 66 4.07 9.17 -2.15
C VAL A 66 5.09 9.16 -1.00
N GLY A 67 5.75 10.29 -0.70
CA GLY A 67 6.63 10.42 0.48
C GLY A 67 5.93 10.25 1.83
N GLU A 68 4.68 10.73 1.95
CA GLU A 68 3.87 10.59 3.18
C GLU A 68 3.08 9.29 3.19
N PHE A 69 2.52 8.92 2.03
CA PHE A 69 1.71 7.73 1.85
C PHE A 69 2.55 6.45 1.97
N GLY A 70 3.79 6.47 1.50
CA GLY A 70 4.70 5.34 1.48
C GLY A 70 4.54 4.49 0.22
N GLY A 71 4.91 3.21 0.31
CA GLY A 71 4.93 2.27 -0.81
C GLY A 71 6.25 2.15 -1.54
N TYR A 72 7.27 2.93 -1.16
CA TYR A 72 8.62 2.77 -1.68
C TYR A 72 9.32 1.55 -1.10
N LEU A 73 10.22 0.99 -1.91
CA LEU A 73 11.10 -0.09 -1.52
C LEU A 73 12.04 0.36 -0.40
N THR A 74 11.99 -0.36 0.71
CA THR A 74 13.01 -0.32 1.77
C THR A 74 13.59 -1.71 1.95
N TYR A 75 14.78 -1.80 2.55
CA TYR A 75 15.38 -3.07 2.91
C TYR A 75 15.56 -3.15 4.43
N LYS A 76 15.40 -4.35 4.97
CA LYS A 76 15.68 -4.63 6.37
C LYS A 76 16.25 -6.03 6.55
N SER A 77 17.01 -6.19 7.61
CA SER A 77 17.49 -7.50 8.06
C SER A 77 16.45 -8.13 8.99
N MET A 78 16.03 -9.37 8.72
CA MET A 78 15.09 -10.10 9.57
C MET A 78 15.23 -11.61 9.38
N GLN A 79 15.01 -12.38 10.46
CA GLN A 79 14.88 -13.85 10.42
C GLN A 79 16.02 -14.57 9.68
N GLY A 80 17.25 -14.07 9.81
CA GLY A 80 18.44 -14.64 9.17
C GLY A 80 18.74 -14.13 7.75
N TYR A 81 17.97 -13.17 7.25
CA TYR A 81 18.23 -12.51 5.95
C TYR A 81 18.67 -11.08 6.17
N ASP A 82 19.70 -10.66 5.44
CA ASP A 82 20.24 -9.30 5.58
C ASP A 82 19.50 -8.26 4.73
N ARG A 83 18.83 -8.69 3.65
CA ARG A 83 18.23 -7.81 2.65
C ARG A 83 16.85 -8.29 2.22
N VAL A 84 15.85 -8.06 3.06
CA VAL A 84 14.43 -8.34 2.74
C VAL A 84 13.75 -7.05 2.28
N ALA A 85 13.19 -7.05 1.07
CA ALA A 85 12.40 -5.93 0.59
C ALA A 85 11.13 -5.73 1.43
N ALA A 86 10.84 -4.49 1.79
CA ALA A 86 9.70 -4.12 2.60
C ALA A 86 9.05 -2.83 2.08
N TYR A 87 7.73 -2.79 2.16
CA TYR A 87 6.90 -1.68 1.73
C TYR A 87 5.94 -1.32 2.85
N ASN A 88 5.99 -0.06 3.27
CA ASN A 88 5.15 0.46 4.34
C ASN A 88 4.25 1.55 3.78
N PHE A 89 2.98 1.53 4.18
CA PHE A 89 1.96 2.48 3.76
C PHE A 89 1.28 3.09 4.97
N ASN A 90 1.15 4.41 4.98
CA ASN A 90 0.37 5.12 5.98
C ASN A 90 -1.08 5.19 5.51
N ILE A 91 -1.97 4.53 6.26
CA ILE A 91 -3.42 4.52 5.98
C ILE A 91 -4.23 5.05 7.18
N SER A 92 -3.62 5.97 7.94
CA SER A 92 -4.18 6.46 9.20
C SER A 92 -5.52 7.18 8.99
N ARG A 93 -5.65 8.03 7.96
CA ARG A 93 -6.88 8.81 7.73
C ARG A 93 -8.04 7.92 7.26
N TYR A 94 -7.75 6.90 6.46
CA TYR A 94 -8.70 5.88 6.04
C TYR A 94 -9.22 5.10 7.25
N ILE A 95 -8.32 4.55 8.06
CA ILE A 95 -8.71 3.79 9.25
C ILE A 95 -9.44 4.67 10.27
N GLN A 96 -9.06 5.95 10.41
CA GLN A 96 -9.80 6.90 11.23
C GLN A 96 -11.24 7.08 10.75
N GLY A 97 -11.45 7.25 9.44
CA GLY A 97 -12.79 7.35 8.85
C GLY A 97 -13.66 6.13 9.14
N VAL A 98 -13.10 4.93 8.98
CA VAL A 98 -13.79 3.68 9.32
C VAL A 98 -14.13 3.62 10.82
N ALA A 99 -13.18 4.00 11.69
CA ALA A 99 -13.32 3.90 13.14
C ALA A 99 -14.33 4.89 13.75
N SER A 100 -14.33 6.16 13.30
CA SER A 100 -15.15 7.22 13.89
C SER A 100 -16.38 7.62 13.07
N ARG A 101 -16.29 7.61 11.73
CA ARG A 101 -17.41 8.00 10.85
C ARG A 101 -18.21 6.80 10.33
N ARG A 102 -17.76 5.58 10.63
CA ARG A 102 -18.34 4.32 10.10
C ARG A 102 -18.29 4.29 8.56
N ASP A 103 -17.24 4.89 7.97
CA ASP A 103 -16.98 4.79 6.54
C ASP A 103 -16.85 3.30 6.14
N THR A 104 -17.24 2.97 4.91
CA THR A 104 -17.17 1.59 4.40
C THR A 104 -15.74 1.07 4.40
N ALA A 105 -15.55 -0.12 4.97
CA ALA A 105 -14.30 -0.85 4.89
C ALA A 105 -14.20 -1.61 3.56
N PHE A 106 -13.30 -1.19 2.70
CA PHE A 106 -13.10 -1.80 1.38
C PHE A 106 -11.98 -2.84 1.36
N SER A 107 -12.06 -3.74 0.38
CA SER A 107 -10.96 -4.63 0.05
C SER A 107 -9.83 -3.83 -0.61
N MET A 108 -8.61 -4.06 -0.13
CA MET A 108 -7.42 -3.39 -0.65
C MET A 108 -6.75 -4.24 -1.73
N ILE A 109 -6.13 -3.57 -2.69
CA ILE A 109 -5.33 -4.17 -3.76
C ILE A 109 -3.93 -3.55 -3.74
N LEU A 110 -2.92 -4.38 -3.99
CA LEU A 110 -1.53 -3.97 -4.07
C LEU A 110 -1.01 -4.30 -5.48
N THR A 111 -0.46 -3.31 -6.18
CA THR A 111 0.07 -3.47 -7.53
C THR A 111 1.46 -2.86 -7.66
N ALA A 112 2.23 -3.27 -8.67
CA ALA A 112 3.49 -2.65 -9.07
C ALA A 112 3.26 -1.88 -10.38
N PRO A 113 2.92 -0.58 -10.33
CA PRO A 113 2.48 0.12 -11.53
C PRO A 113 3.66 0.54 -12.42
N VAL A 114 3.51 0.44 -13.74
CA VAL A 114 4.50 0.91 -14.74
C VAL A 114 3.84 1.88 -15.73
N ASN A 115 2.74 1.46 -16.35
CA ASN A 115 1.90 2.29 -17.21
C ASN A 115 0.44 1.97 -16.87
N ASP A 116 0.02 2.37 -15.68
CA ASP A 116 -1.22 1.95 -15.05
C ASP A 116 -1.98 3.21 -14.59
N SER A 117 -3.29 3.11 -14.39
CA SER A 117 -4.13 4.21 -13.94
C SER A 117 -4.98 3.79 -12.74
N MET A 118 -5.52 4.77 -12.02
CA MET A 118 -6.54 4.54 -11.00
C MET A 118 -7.61 5.62 -11.10
N TYR A 119 -8.78 5.36 -10.51
CA TYR A 119 -9.75 6.43 -10.26
C TYR A 119 -9.44 7.13 -8.94
N TYR A 120 -9.07 8.39 -9.05
CA TYR A 120 -8.79 9.27 -7.93
C TYR A 120 -10.05 9.98 -7.44
N THR A 121 -10.23 9.99 -6.12
CA THR A 121 -11.23 10.79 -5.41
C THR A 121 -10.51 11.67 -4.39
N SER A 122 -10.85 12.95 -4.37
CA SER A 122 -10.31 13.91 -3.40
C SER A 122 -10.70 13.56 -1.96
N PRO A 123 -9.86 13.91 -0.96
CA PRO A 123 -10.16 13.67 0.45
C PRO A 123 -11.47 14.33 0.94
N TYR A 124 -12.09 13.71 1.93
CA TYR A 124 -13.19 14.31 2.69
C TYR A 124 -12.74 15.63 3.36
N PRO A 125 -13.60 16.66 3.44
CA PRO A 125 -15.01 16.70 3.00
C PRO A 125 -15.23 17.04 1.52
N ASN A 126 -14.17 17.41 0.80
CA ASN A 126 -14.25 17.96 -0.55
C ASN A 126 -14.17 16.86 -1.62
N GLN A 127 -15.02 15.84 -1.50
CA GLN A 127 -15.04 14.72 -2.45
C GLN A 127 -15.57 15.20 -3.81
N THR A 128 -14.67 15.42 -4.76
CA THR A 128 -14.99 15.73 -6.15
C THR A 128 -15.40 14.48 -6.93
N ILE A 129 -15.92 14.67 -8.14
CA ILE A 129 -16.15 13.60 -9.11
C ILE A 129 -14.87 12.78 -9.29
N GLN A 130 -15.02 11.46 -9.40
CA GLN A 130 -13.91 10.54 -9.64
C GLN A 130 -13.26 10.82 -10.99
N GLN A 131 -11.95 10.98 -11.01
CA GLN A 131 -11.18 11.24 -12.23
C GLN A 131 -10.11 10.16 -12.42
N GLU A 132 -9.83 9.81 -13.66
CA GLU A 132 -8.73 8.91 -13.95
C GLU A 132 -7.39 9.62 -13.73
N TYR A 133 -6.50 8.98 -12.98
CA TYR A 133 -5.17 9.44 -12.68
C TYR A 133 -4.14 8.41 -13.12
N TYR A 134 -3.19 8.85 -13.96
CA TYR A 134 -2.11 8.02 -14.46
C TYR A 134 -0.98 7.92 -13.43
N LEU A 135 -0.60 6.69 -13.11
CA LEU A 135 0.55 6.39 -12.26
C LEU A 135 1.82 6.51 -13.10
N SER A 136 2.32 7.75 -13.21
CA SER A 136 3.54 8.06 -13.98
C SER A 136 4.75 7.28 -13.46
N PRO A 137 5.66 6.81 -14.34
CA PRO A 137 6.94 6.25 -13.95
C PRO A 137 7.73 7.15 -12.99
N THR A 138 7.60 8.49 -13.07
CA THR A 138 8.25 9.44 -12.15
C THR A 138 8.02 9.10 -10.67
N PHE A 139 6.82 8.63 -10.32
CA PHE A 139 6.42 8.28 -8.95
C PHE A 139 6.15 6.78 -8.78
N SER A 140 6.35 5.99 -9.84
CA SER A 140 6.03 4.56 -9.88
C SER A 140 7.26 3.77 -10.33
N ASN A 141 7.12 2.69 -11.11
CA ASN A 141 8.23 1.86 -11.58
C ASN A 141 8.57 2.14 -13.04
N GLU A 142 9.84 1.99 -13.37
CA GLU A 142 10.29 1.94 -14.78
C GLU A 142 9.92 0.62 -15.43
N ILE A 143 9.84 0.63 -16.76
CA ILE A 143 9.62 -0.58 -17.57
C ILE A 143 10.75 -1.56 -17.26
N SER A 144 10.40 -2.85 -17.16
CA SER A 144 11.32 -3.94 -16.82
C SER A 144 11.86 -3.96 -15.39
N ASN A 145 11.31 -3.18 -14.45
CA ASN A 145 11.55 -3.43 -13.02
C ASN A 145 10.89 -4.73 -12.58
N GLY A 146 11.61 -5.48 -11.75
CA GLY A 146 11.41 -6.91 -11.50
C GLY A 146 10.18 -7.27 -10.66
N ARG A 147 10.21 -8.46 -10.06
CA ARG A 147 9.08 -9.01 -9.28
C ARG A 147 9.39 -8.95 -7.79
N VAL A 148 8.34 -8.92 -6.98
CA VAL A 148 8.45 -9.22 -5.55
C VAL A 148 7.38 -10.21 -5.15
N ARG A 149 7.78 -11.26 -4.44
CA ARG A 149 6.84 -12.18 -3.79
C ARG A 149 6.61 -11.68 -2.38
N LEU A 150 5.38 -11.28 -2.06
CA LEU A 150 5.03 -10.79 -0.73
C LEU A 150 4.48 -11.90 0.15
N GLY A 151 4.73 -11.77 1.45
CA GLY A 151 4.26 -12.72 2.46
C GLY A 151 2.78 -12.55 2.82
N GLY A 152 2.35 -13.31 3.84
CA GLY A 152 0.95 -13.43 4.23
C GLY A 152 0.37 -14.82 3.99
N GLY A 153 -0.83 -15.06 4.53
CA GLY A 153 -1.49 -16.37 4.48
C GLY A 153 -0.63 -17.47 5.10
N THR A 154 -0.18 -18.42 4.27
CA THR A 154 0.66 -19.56 4.66
C THR A 154 2.13 -19.19 4.95
N HIS A 155 2.58 -18.00 4.56
CA HIS A 155 3.91 -17.49 4.90
C HIS A 155 3.86 -16.78 6.26
N SER A 156 4.08 -17.53 7.34
CA SER A 156 4.02 -17.02 8.73
C SER A 156 5.28 -16.26 9.16
N ARG A 157 6.40 -16.47 8.45
CA ARG A 157 7.70 -15.84 8.65
C ARG A 157 7.70 -14.39 8.15
N PHE A 158 7.36 -14.17 6.89
CA PHE A 158 7.25 -12.85 6.29
C PHE A 158 5.78 -12.47 6.20
N ARG A 159 5.39 -11.38 6.85
CA ARG A 159 3.97 -11.09 7.08
C ARG A 159 3.53 -9.83 6.36
N MET A 160 2.40 -9.95 5.70
CA MET A 160 1.56 -8.81 5.37
C MET A 160 0.70 -8.49 6.61
N ARG A 161 0.84 -7.28 7.16
CA ARG A 161 0.19 -6.91 8.42
C ARG A 161 -0.28 -5.47 8.45
N LEU A 162 -1.36 -5.24 9.17
CA LEU A 162 -1.84 -3.92 9.55
C LEU A 162 -1.47 -3.66 11.02
N ARG A 163 -0.67 -2.62 11.27
CA ARG A 163 -0.34 -2.13 12.61
C ARG A 163 -1.18 -0.89 12.89
N ILE A 164 -1.91 -0.89 14.00
CA ILE A 164 -2.72 0.27 14.40
C ILE A 164 -2.34 0.67 15.82
N VAL A 165 -2.00 1.94 16.02
CA VAL A 165 -1.79 2.59 17.31
C VAL A 165 -2.98 3.52 17.53
N TYR A 166 -3.71 3.32 18.62
CA TYR A 166 -4.96 4.04 18.87
C TYR A 166 -5.25 4.21 20.37
N SER A 167 -6.12 5.17 20.69
CA SER A 167 -6.72 5.35 22.01
C SER A 167 -8.20 5.02 21.98
N LYS A 168 -8.73 4.52 23.10
CA LYS A 168 -10.17 4.33 23.28
C LYS A 168 -10.83 5.67 23.62
N ILE A 169 -12.00 5.89 23.02
CA ILE A 169 -12.96 6.94 23.41
C ILE A 169 -13.94 6.30 24.39
#